data_AF-U6JSC5-F1
#
_entry.id   AF-U6JSC5-F1
#
_cell.length_a   1.000
_cell.length_b   1.000
_cell.length_c   1.000
_cell.angle_alpha   90.00
_cell.angle_beta   90.00
_cell.angle_gamma   90.00
#
_symmetry.space_group_name_H-M   'P 1'
#
loop_
_entity.id
_entity.type
_entity.pdbx_description
1 polymer ?
#
loop_
_entity_poly.entity_id
_entity_poly.type
_entity_poly.pdbx_seq_one_letter_code
_entity_poly.pdbx_strand_id
1 'polypeptide(L)'
;MPALRLLTVASASLFLLAKASGNPSQATGEQTEYAVTLDHEGACLSEINAARKKAGFNDFIVAKTGDAVTRLPAAGSPDEDDEAEWVWQPVCDVLLPEEAASKTKSSPVDSGKEFASGTYAFQVVDANTPDCTAVVEKWKDAYSNINALPPPKKDSEDFYTNQDNDNVSFVAIYNPSKNATADCRVVTCTKKVSPGPGPALAADGSATKETKGFALICMTTPDVLSENSETAPFTEEQWGQIVTALEGSASAILPSTLGLAAVFLGVAAAL
;
A
#
# COMPACT_ATOMS: atom_id res chain seq x y z
N MET A 1 5.30 34.40 85.99
CA MET A 1 6.54 35.02 85.46
C MET A 1 7.50 33.89 85.08
N PRO A 2 8.53 34.16 84.26
CA PRO A 2 8.79 33.85 82.84
C PRO A 2 9.26 32.38 82.61
N ALA A 3 9.10 31.72 81.45
CA ALA A 3 9.71 31.88 80.11
C ALA A 3 10.92 30.94 79.83
N LEU A 4 10.93 30.42 78.59
CA LEU A 4 12.01 29.78 77.80
C LEU A 4 12.44 28.35 78.18
N ARG A 5 12.20 27.32 77.33
CA ARG A 5 12.80 26.96 76.02
C ARG A 5 14.10 26.14 76.14
N LEU A 6 14.08 24.88 75.70
CA LEU A 6 14.81 24.32 74.52
C LEU A 6 14.97 22.79 74.60
N LEU A 7 14.38 22.13 73.59
CA LEU A 7 14.84 20.99 72.78
C LEU A 7 15.66 19.85 73.43
N THR A 8 15.15 18.61 73.32
CA THR A 8 15.86 17.48 72.70
C THR A 8 14.89 16.41 72.20
N VAL A 9 15.25 15.82 71.06
CA VAL A 9 14.52 14.92 70.16
C VAL A 9 14.57 13.46 70.62
N ALA A 10 13.50 12.67 70.38
CA ALA A 10 13.57 11.43 69.59
C ALA A 10 12.29 10.57 69.67
N SER A 11 11.82 10.20 68.47
CA SER A 11 11.09 8.98 68.10
C SER A 11 9.79 8.62 68.80
N ALA A 12 8.69 8.91 68.12
CA ALA A 12 7.56 7.99 68.04
C ALA A 12 6.98 8.05 66.63
N SER A 13 6.98 6.89 65.96
CA SER A 13 6.41 6.65 64.64
C SER A 13 4.95 7.09 64.58
N LEU A 14 4.65 8.09 63.74
CA LEU A 14 3.28 8.34 63.28
C LEU A 14 3.17 7.88 61.82
N PHE A 15 2.26 6.93 61.62
CA PHE A 15 1.72 6.58 60.32
C PHE A 15 1.15 7.84 59.65
N LEU A 16 1.81 8.32 58.60
CA LEU A 16 1.24 9.28 57.67
C LEU A 16 0.85 8.55 56.39
N LEU A 17 -0.45 8.42 56.19
CA LEU A 17 -1.06 8.12 54.91
C LEU A 17 -0.58 9.14 53.88
N ALA A 18 0.30 8.69 52.99
CA ALA A 18 0.68 9.46 51.81
C ALA A 18 -0.54 9.59 50.90
N LYS A 19 -1.17 10.78 50.89
CA LYS A 19 -1.73 11.28 49.64
C LYS A 19 -0.54 11.65 48.77
N ALA A 20 -0.14 10.71 47.90
CA ALA A 20 0.80 10.97 46.84
C ALA A 20 0.24 12.12 45.99
N SER A 21 0.79 13.32 46.18
CA SER A 21 0.90 14.26 45.09
C SER A 21 1.87 13.59 44.12
N GLY A 22 1.32 12.84 43.17
CA GLY A 22 2.09 12.16 42.15
C GLY A 22 2.91 13.20 41.42
N ASN A 23 4.21 13.22 41.67
CA ASN A 23 5.19 13.73 40.73
C ASN A 23 4.80 13.19 39.35
N PRO A 24 4.70 14.01 38.29
CA PRO A 24 4.53 13.47 36.96
C PRO A 24 5.71 12.51 36.75
N SER A 25 5.39 11.23 36.57
CA SER A 25 6.36 10.21 36.18
C SER A 25 7.15 10.79 35.01
N GLN A 26 8.42 11.05 35.26
CA GLN A 26 9.36 11.47 34.24
C GLN A 26 9.49 10.29 33.28
N ALA A 27 8.76 10.35 32.17
CA ALA A 27 8.85 9.37 31.12
C ALA A 27 10.26 9.48 30.52
N THR A 28 11.17 8.60 30.96
CA THR A 28 12.39 8.25 30.23
C THR A 28 12.00 7.41 29.01
N GLY A 29 11.19 7.99 28.11
CA GLY A 29 10.73 7.36 26.88
C GLY A 29 11.52 7.89 25.69
N GLU A 30 11.91 6.98 24.79
CA GLU A 30 12.39 7.36 23.46
C GLU A 30 11.26 8.06 22.70
N GLN A 31 11.59 9.13 21.98
CA GLN A 31 10.65 9.82 21.09
C GLN A 31 10.74 9.20 19.70
N THR A 32 9.61 8.72 19.17
CA THR A 32 9.52 8.18 17.80
C THR A 32 8.80 9.17 16.90
N GLU A 33 9.36 9.44 15.72
CA GLU A 33 8.77 10.29 14.69
C GLU A 33 8.70 9.53 13.37
N TYR A 34 7.56 9.66 12.67
CA TYR A 34 7.36 9.12 11.34
C TYR A 34 7.22 10.22 10.29
N ALA A 35 7.68 9.95 9.07
CA ALA A 35 7.51 10.85 7.94
C ALA A 35 7.46 10.06 6.63
N VAL A 36 6.66 10.54 5.67
CA VAL A 36 6.66 10.09 4.29
C VAL A 36 7.19 11.17 3.36
N THR A 37 8.04 10.76 2.42
CA THR A 37 8.38 11.54 1.23
C THR A 37 7.97 10.80 -0.04
N LEU A 38 7.59 11.57 -1.06
CA LEU A 38 7.28 11.06 -2.40
C LEU A 38 8.36 11.55 -3.36
N ASP A 39 8.87 10.64 -4.19
CA ASP A 39 9.80 11.01 -5.26
C ASP A 39 9.07 11.71 -6.45
N HIS A 40 9.79 11.93 -7.55
CA HIS A 40 9.26 12.54 -8.77
C HIS A 40 8.04 11.82 -9.35
N GLU A 41 7.22 12.57 -10.08
CA GLU A 41 6.01 12.05 -10.71
C GLU A 41 6.34 11.11 -11.88
N GLY A 42 5.63 10.00 -11.98
CA GLY A 42 5.78 9.07 -13.10
C GLY A 42 6.92 8.05 -12.94
N ALA A 43 7.30 7.72 -11.71
CA ALA A 43 8.27 6.66 -11.44
C ALA A 43 7.87 5.35 -12.15
N CYS A 44 8.80 4.74 -12.88
CA CYS A 44 8.58 3.51 -13.67
C CYS A 44 7.47 3.55 -14.73
N LEU A 45 6.91 4.73 -15.01
CA LEU A 45 5.79 4.85 -15.94
C LEU A 45 6.19 4.52 -17.38
N SER A 46 7.47 4.70 -17.73
CA SER A 46 8.03 4.32 -19.04
C SER A 46 7.87 2.82 -19.29
N GLU A 47 8.33 2.00 -18.34
CA GLU A 47 8.30 0.54 -18.39
C GLU A 47 6.87 0.02 -18.32
N ILE A 48 6.04 0.61 -17.44
CA ILE A 48 4.60 0.29 -17.34
C ILE A 48 3.91 0.56 -18.69
N ASN A 49 4.12 1.73 -19.29
CA ASN A 49 3.54 2.08 -20.58
C ASN A 49 4.06 1.22 -21.73
N ALA A 50 5.33 0.79 -21.68
CA ALA A 50 5.85 -0.18 -22.63
C ALA A 50 5.12 -1.53 -22.56
N ALA A 51 4.81 -2.02 -21.36
CA ALA A 51 4.01 -3.24 -21.17
C ALA A 51 2.56 -3.07 -21.68
N ARG A 52 1.93 -1.93 -21.37
CA ARG A 52 0.57 -1.59 -21.82
C ARG A 52 0.44 -1.56 -23.34
N LYS A 53 1.37 -0.89 -24.02
CA LYS A 53 1.38 -0.81 -25.49
C LYS A 53 1.50 -2.17 -26.16
N LYS A 54 2.28 -3.08 -25.57
CA LYS A 54 2.37 -4.47 -26.09
C LYS A 54 1.02 -5.19 -26.03
N ALA A 55 0.19 -4.89 -25.02
CA ALA A 55 -1.18 -5.37 -24.90
C ALA A 55 -2.22 -4.52 -25.65
N GLY A 56 -1.80 -3.56 -26.49
CA GLY A 56 -2.71 -2.74 -27.29
C GLY A 56 -3.41 -1.61 -26.52
N PHE A 57 -3.03 -1.34 -25.28
CA PHE A 57 -3.56 -0.21 -24.51
C PHE A 57 -2.80 1.09 -24.77
N ASN A 58 -3.47 2.21 -24.49
CA ASN A 58 -2.82 3.52 -24.50
C ASN A 58 -1.86 3.67 -23.31
N ASP A 59 -0.84 4.49 -23.51
CA ASP A 59 -0.02 5.02 -22.43
C ASP A 59 -0.92 5.68 -21.36
N PHE A 60 -0.61 5.47 -20.09
CA PHE A 60 -1.22 6.22 -19.01
C PHE A 60 -0.92 7.71 -19.14
N ILE A 61 -1.92 8.52 -18.85
CA ILE A 61 -1.76 9.96 -18.70
C ILE A 61 -1.21 10.22 -17.28
N VAL A 62 -0.11 10.96 -17.15
CA VAL A 62 0.39 11.37 -15.82
C VAL A 62 -0.69 12.20 -15.13
N ALA A 63 -1.06 11.82 -13.91
CA ALA A 63 -2.07 12.52 -13.14
C ALA A 63 -1.69 13.99 -12.93
N LYS A 64 -2.64 14.91 -13.17
CA LYS A 64 -2.36 16.35 -13.17
C LYS A 64 -2.16 16.88 -11.75
N THR A 65 -1.25 17.83 -11.59
CA THR A 65 -1.07 18.57 -10.34
C THR A 65 -2.38 19.27 -9.94
N GLY A 66 -2.82 19.07 -8.69
CA GLY A 66 -4.00 19.72 -8.12
C GLY A 66 -5.32 18.96 -8.28
N ASP A 67 -5.32 17.79 -8.93
CA ASP A 67 -6.48 16.90 -8.99
C ASP A 67 -6.39 15.82 -7.90
N ALA A 68 -7.01 16.07 -6.75
CA ALA A 68 -6.96 15.15 -5.61
C ALA A 68 -7.60 13.77 -5.89
N VAL A 69 -8.36 13.61 -6.98
CA VAL A 69 -9.04 12.34 -7.32
C VAL A 69 -8.12 11.39 -8.08
N THR A 70 -7.06 11.89 -8.72
CA THR A 70 -6.16 11.08 -9.56
C THR A 70 -4.76 10.97 -8.96
N ARG A 71 -4.56 11.40 -7.71
CA ARG A 71 -3.25 11.56 -7.09
C ARG A 71 -3.17 10.81 -5.77
N LEU A 72 -1.96 10.34 -5.45
CA LEU A 72 -1.66 9.81 -4.13
C LEU A 72 -1.82 10.91 -3.07
N PRO A 73 -2.13 10.55 -1.81
CA PRO A 73 -2.17 11.52 -0.71
C PRO A 73 -0.89 12.35 -0.62
N ALA A 74 -0.98 13.56 -0.09
CA ALA A 74 0.21 14.39 0.11
C ALA A 74 1.21 13.70 1.06
N ALA A 75 2.51 13.92 0.80
CA ALA A 75 3.58 13.51 1.70
C ALA A 75 3.53 14.32 3.01
N GLY A 76 4.13 13.81 4.08
CA GLY A 76 4.18 14.52 5.37
C GLY A 76 4.38 13.59 6.56
N SER A 77 4.25 14.16 7.75
CA SER A 77 4.25 13.47 9.04
C SER A 77 2.84 13.42 9.61
N PRO A 78 2.53 12.48 10.53
CA PRO A 78 1.29 12.51 11.28
C PRO A 78 1.16 13.84 12.03
N ASP A 79 -0.06 14.37 12.12
CA ASP A 79 -0.35 15.51 12.99
C ASP A 79 -0.25 15.04 14.47
N GLU A 80 0.24 15.90 15.37
CA GLU A 80 0.55 15.52 16.77
C GLU A 80 -0.65 14.92 17.54
N ASP A 81 -1.88 15.27 17.14
CA ASP A 81 -3.12 14.82 17.77
C ASP A 81 -3.79 13.62 17.06
N ASP A 82 -3.37 13.27 15.83
CA ASP A 82 -4.11 12.38 14.90
C ASP A 82 -3.21 11.30 14.25
N GLU A 83 -2.21 10.76 14.97
CA GLU A 83 -1.32 9.71 14.44
C GLU A 83 -2.08 8.47 13.96
N ALA A 84 -3.18 8.10 14.64
CA ALA A 84 -4.05 6.98 14.27
C ALA A 84 -4.89 7.21 13.00
N GLU A 85 -4.99 8.44 12.52
CA GLU A 85 -5.71 8.84 11.31
C GLU A 85 -4.75 9.17 10.14
N TRP A 86 -3.45 8.90 10.32
CA TRP A 86 -2.47 9.17 9.29
C TRP A 86 -2.57 8.15 8.15
N VAL A 87 -3.05 8.61 6.99
CA VAL A 87 -3.30 7.76 5.80
C VAL A 87 -2.13 6.89 5.37
N TRP A 88 -0.89 7.32 5.61
CA TRP A 88 0.31 6.57 5.24
C TRP A 88 0.70 5.48 6.25
N GLN A 89 0.08 5.44 7.43
CA GLN A 89 0.43 4.49 8.48
C GLN A 89 0.42 3.02 8.01
N PRO A 90 -0.63 2.51 7.31
CA PRO A 90 -0.62 1.12 6.85
C PRO A 90 0.52 0.80 5.88
N VAL A 91 0.91 1.76 5.04
CA VAL A 91 2.06 1.63 4.14
C VAL A 91 3.35 1.56 4.95
N CYS A 92 3.54 2.47 5.90
CA CYS A 92 4.75 2.51 6.71
C CYS A 92 4.90 1.31 7.65
N ASP A 93 3.80 0.74 8.15
CA ASP A 93 3.83 -0.48 8.97
C ASP A 93 4.35 -1.70 8.16
N VAL A 94 4.02 -1.79 6.87
CA VAL A 94 4.57 -2.82 5.96
C VAL A 94 6.06 -2.56 5.67
N LEU A 95 6.44 -1.31 5.48
CA LEU A 95 7.81 -0.94 5.08
C LEU A 95 8.81 -0.88 6.22
N LEU A 96 8.34 -0.72 7.45
CA LEU A 96 9.14 -0.60 8.66
C LEU A 96 8.61 -1.57 9.72
N PRO A 97 8.61 -2.90 9.44
CA PRO A 97 8.11 -3.88 10.38
C PRO A 97 8.90 -3.74 11.68
N GLU A 98 8.20 -3.42 12.78
CA GLU A 98 8.82 -3.46 14.10
C GLU A 98 9.19 -4.93 14.40
N GLU A 99 10.37 -5.15 14.99
CA GLU A 99 10.72 -6.45 15.57
C GLU A 99 9.70 -6.77 16.68
N ALA A 100 8.61 -7.46 16.29
CA ALA A 100 7.53 -8.05 17.08
C ALA A 100 7.28 -7.44 18.48
N ALA A 101 6.61 -6.29 18.53
CA ALA A 101 5.81 -5.89 19.69
C ALA A 101 4.44 -5.40 19.22
N SER A 102 3.50 -6.36 19.20
CA SER A 102 2.04 -6.24 19.06
C SER A 102 1.47 -4.81 18.99
N LYS A 103 1.29 -4.29 17.77
CA LYS A 103 0.27 -3.27 17.51
C LYS A 103 -1.02 -3.99 17.13
N THR A 104 -2.05 -3.84 17.97
CA THR A 104 -3.42 -4.29 17.70
C THR A 104 -3.89 -3.63 16.41
N LYS A 105 -4.42 -4.42 15.48
CA LYS A 105 -5.02 -3.93 14.23
C LYS A 105 -6.06 -2.85 14.55
N SER A 106 -5.79 -1.61 14.18
CA SER A 106 -6.80 -0.56 14.22
C SER A 106 -7.84 -0.83 13.13
N SER A 107 -9.12 -0.70 13.49
CA SER A 107 -10.23 -0.69 12.54
C SER A 107 -10.10 0.47 11.54
N PRO A 108 -10.75 0.41 10.36
CA PRO A 108 -10.75 1.52 9.42
C PRO A 108 -11.38 2.75 10.09
N VAL A 109 -10.66 3.86 10.12
CA VAL A 109 -11.18 5.16 10.57
C VAL A 109 -11.35 6.04 9.34
N ASP A 110 -12.61 6.37 9.06
CA ASP A 110 -13.06 7.35 8.08
C ASP A 110 -12.59 8.74 8.52
N SER A 111 -11.50 9.19 7.93
CA SER A 111 -10.94 10.53 8.10
C SER A 111 -10.57 10.99 6.70
N GLY A 112 -11.21 12.07 6.21
CA GLY A 112 -11.20 12.54 4.81
C GLY A 112 -9.84 12.94 4.18
N LYS A 113 -8.73 12.31 4.60
CA LYS A 113 -7.40 12.26 4.01
C LYS A 113 -7.11 10.88 3.38
N GLU A 114 -8.14 10.13 2.99
CA GLU A 114 -8.03 8.75 2.51
C GLU A 114 -7.31 8.63 1.14
N PHE A 115 -6.81 7.44 0.84
CA PHE A 115 -6.42 7.08 -0.52
C PHE A 115 -7.63 7.23 -1.44
N ALA A 116 -7.49 8.02 -2.50
CA ALA A 116 -8.56 8.21 -3.47
C ALA A 116 -8.96 6.88 -4.15
N SER A 117 -10.18 6.77 -4.63
CA SER A 117 -10.62 5.57 -5.36
C SER A 117 -9.79 5.38 -6.61
N GLY A 118 -9.15 4.22 -6.70
CA GLY A 118 -8.23 3.84 -7.76
C GLY A 118 -7.76 2.41 -7.54
N THR A 119 -7.18 1.82 -8.57
CA THR A 119 -6.55 0.50 -8.44
C THR A 119 -5.04 0.69 -8.25
N TYR A 120 -4.51 0.16 -7.15
CA TYR A 120 -3.17 0.45 -6.68
C TYR A 120 -2.21 -0.71 -6.97
N ALA A 121 -1.17 -0.47 -7.77
CA ALA A 121 -0.01 -1.34 -7.80
C ALA A 121 0.94 -0.97 -6.66
N PHE A 122 1.44 -1.99 -5.97
CA PHE A 122 2.33 -1.85 -4.82
C PHE A 122 3.51 -2.81 -4.97
N GLN A 123 4.71 -2.31 -4.68
CA GLN A 123 5.92 -3.14 -4.63
C GLN A 123 6.90 -2.57 -3.61
N VAL A 124 7.26 -3.36 -2.61
CA VAL A 124 8.38 -3.03 -1.70
C VAL A 124 9.68 -3.06 -2.50
N VAL A 125 10.53 -2.04 -2.33
CA VAL A 125 11.81 -1.92 -3.04
C VAL A 125 12.92 -1.58 -2.05
N ASP A 126 14.16 -1.91 -2.39
CA ASP A 126 15.29 -1.76 -1.46
C ASP A 126 15.84 -0.33 -1.39
N ALA A 127 15.46 0.53 -2.34
CA ALA A 127 15.97 1.89 -2.46
C ALA A 127 14.94 2.83 -3.09
N ASN A 128 15.21 4.14 -2.99
CA ASN A 128 14.40 5.18 -3.62
C ASN A 128 14.51 5.23 -5.17
N THR A 129 15.37 4.40 -5.76
CA THR A 129 15.58 4.27 -7.20
C THR A 129 15.39 2.80 -7.59
N PRO A 130 14.13 2.36 -7.77
CA PRO A 130 13.83 0.96 -8.04
C PRO A 130 14.28 0.55 -9.45
N ASP A 131 14.57 -0.74 -9.62
CA ASP A 131 14.66 -1.33 -10.95
C ASP A 131 13.24 -1.48 -11.53
N CYS A 132 12.84 -0.47 -12.31
CA CYS A 132 11.51 -0.43 -12.92
C CYS A 132 11.22 -1.62 -13.84
N THR A 133 12.25 -2.22 -14.45
CA THR A 133 12.05 -3.41 -15.29
C THR A 133 11.71 -4.60 -14.40
N ALA A 134 12.50 -4.82 -13.34
CA ALA A 134 12.26 -5.92 -12.40
C ALA A 134 10.89 -5.80 -11.71
N VAL A 135 10.48 -4.58 -11.33
CA VAL A 135 9.16 -4.36 -10.71
C VAL A 135 8.02 -4.69 -11.68
N VAL A 136 8.09 -4.19 -12.92
CA VAL A 136 7.06 -4.46 -13.93
C VAL A 136 7.04 -5.94 -14.33
N GLU A 137 8.21 -6.60 -14.41
CA GLU A 137 8.29 -8.05 -14.64
C GLU A 137 7.63 -8.83 -13.51
N LYS A 138 7.93 -8.50 -12.24
CA LYS A 138 7.29 -9.15 -11.10
C LYS A 138 5.77 -9.00 -11.12
N TRP A 139 5.25 -7.81 -11.37
CA TRP A 139 3.79 -7.62 -11.49
C TRP A 139 3.20 -8.39 -12.66
N LYS A 140 3.92 -8.51 -13.79
CA LYS A 140 3.48 -9.34 -14.92
C LYS A 140 3.50 -10.83 -14.59
N ASP A 141 4.44 -11.29 -13.78
CA ASP A 141 4.56 -12.71 -13.39
C ASP A 141 3.36 -13.17 -12.55
N ALA A 142 2.62 -12.26 -11.92
CA ALA A 142 1.32 -12.55 -11.31
C ALA A 142 0.35 -13.25 -12.28
N TYR A 143 0.53 -13.09 -13.60
CA TYR A 143 -0.18 -13.84 -14.63
C TYR A 143 -0.23 -15.36 -14.37
N SER A 144 0.83 -15.96 -13.80
CA SER A 144 0.83 -17.40 -13.49
C SER A 144 -0.23 -17.81 -12.47
N ASN A 145 -0.73 -16.86 -11.68
CA ASN A 145 -1.82 -17.06 -10.72
C ASN A 145 -3.20 -16.96 -11.38
N ILE A 146 -3.27 -16.52 -12.64
CA ILE A 146 -4.49 -16.13 -13.35
C ILE A 146 -4.73 -17.08 -14.54
N ASN A 147 -5.50 -18.15 -14.29
CA ASN A 147 -5.76 -19.19 -15.30
C ASN A 147 -6.89 -18.84 -16.30
N ALA A 148 -7.58 -17.71 -16.11
CA ALA A 148 -8.73 -17.28 -16.90
C ALA A 148 -8.90 -15.75 -16.79
N LEU A 149 -9.96 -15.19 -17.36
CA LEU A 149 -10.32 -13.79 -17.13
C LEU A 149 -10.37 -13.49 -15.61
N PRO A 150 -9.62 -12.48 -15.10
CA PRO A 150 -9.68 -12.12 -13.68
C PRO A 150 -11.12 -11.85 -13.23
N PRO A 151 -11.55 -12.38 -12.07
CA PRO A 151 -12.93 -12.25 -11.62
C PRO A 151 -13.25 -10.83 -11.12
N PRO A 152 -14.54 -10.45 -11.00
CA PRO A 152 -14.94 -9.26 -10.26
C PRO A 152 -14.46 -9.31 -8.79
N LYS A 153 -14.20 -8.15 -8.19
CA LYS A 153 -13.70 -8.10 -6.81
C LYS A 153 -14.70 -8.62 -5.77
N LYS A 154 -15.99 -8.32 -5.93
CA LYS A 154 -17.03 -8.62 -4.93
C LYS A 154 -17.08 -10.09 -4.51
N ASP A 155 -16.90 -11.00 -5.46
CA ASP A 155 -17.06 -12.45 -5.24
C ASP A 155 -15.71 -13.17 -5.14
N SER A 156 -14.60 -12.44 -5.06
CA SER A 156 -13.24 -13.01 -5.15
C SER A 156 -12.23 -12.21 -4.34
N GLU A 157 -12.59 -11.81 -3.11
CA GLU A 157 -11.71 -11.04 -2.23
C GLU A 157 -10.38 -11.77 -1.98
N ASP A 158 -10.39 -13.08 -1.72
CA ASP A 158 -9.16 -13.87 -1.50
C ASP A 158 -8.22 -13.85 -2.70
N PHE A 159 -8.76 -13.73 -3.92
CA PHE A 159 -7.96 -13.64 -5.15
C PHE A 159 -7.16 -12.33 -5.21
N TYR A 160 -7.66 -11.25 -4.62
CA TYR A 160 -7.05 -9.92 -4.67
C TYR A 160 -6.41 -9.44 -3.35
N THR A 161 -6.67 -10.11 -2.23
CA THR A 161 -6.19 -9.68 -0.90
C THR A 161 -4.94 -10.42 -0.43
N ASN A 162 -4.56 -11.52 -1.08
CA ASN A 162 -3.33 -12.22 -0.76
C ASN A 162 -2.12 -11.38 -1.21
N GLN A 163 -1.41 -10.79 -0.25
CA GLN A 163 -0.27 -9.90 -0.48
C GLN A 163 0.86 -10.56 -1.30
N ASP A 164 0.92 -11.89 -1.34
CA ASP A 164 1.96 -12.64 -2.05
C ASP A 164 1.68 -12.83 -3.55
N ASN A 165 0.49 -12.48 -4.06
CA ASN A 165 0.09 -12.88 -5.41
C ASN A 165 0.14 -11.77 -6.47
N ASP A 166 0.47 -10.53 -6.11
CA ASP A 166 0.62 -9.36 -7.00
C ASP A 166 -0.56 -9.12 -7.98
N ASN A 167 -1.71 -9.77 -7.79
CA ASN A 167 -2.83 -9.77 -8.74
C ASN A 167 -3.44 -8.38 -8.90
N VAL A 168 -3.52 -7.60 -7.81
CA VAL A 168 -4.00 -6.22 -7.86
C VAL A 168 -3.04 -5.34 -8.66
N SER A 169 -1.72 -5.51 -8.44
CA SER A 169 -0.69 -4.77 -9.17
C SER A 169 -0.72 -5.09 -10.67
N PHE A 170 -0.90 -6.37 -11.02
CA PHE A 170 -1.12 -6.80 -12.40
C PHE A 170 -2.33 -6.11 -13.03
N VAL A 171 -3.48 -6.12 -12.34
CA VAL A 171 -4.70 -5.50 -12.86
C VAL A 171 -4.52 -3.98 -13.01
N ALA A 172 -3.89 -3.33 -12.03
CA ALA A 172 -3.63 -1.90 -12.04
C ALA A 172 -2.82 -1.48 -13.28
N ILE A 173 -1.68 -2.12 -13.56
CA ILE A 173 -0.83 -1.72 -14.69
C ILE A 173 -1.51 -1.91 -16.06
N TYR A 174 -2.46 -2.83 -16.15
CA TYR A 174 -3.23 -3.09 -17.37
C TYR A 174 -4.61 -2.41 -17.42
N ASN A 175 -4.91 -1.46 -16.52
CA ASN A 175 -6.18 -0.71 -16.50
C ASN A 175 -6.65 -0.34 -17.93
N PRO A 176 -7.80 -0.87 -18.39
CA PRO A 176 -8.16 -0.86 -19.80
C PRO A 176 -8.82 0.44 -20.25
N SER A 177 -9.05 1.39 -19.33
CA SER A 177 -9.66 2.67 -19.70
C SER A 177 -8.82 3.41 -20.73
N LYS A 178 -9.48 3.88 -21.80
CA LYS A 178 -8.83 4.57 -22.93
C LYS A 178 -8.05 5.82 -22.48
N ASN A 179 -8.52 6.49 -21.44
CA ASN A 179 -7.93 7.71 -20.89
C ASN A 179 -7.44 7.50 -19.46
N ALA A 180 -6.98 6.28 -19.14
CA ALA A 180 -6.53 5.97 -17.80
C ALA A 180 -5.38 6.89 -17.38
N THR A 181 -5.39 7.31 -16.10
CA THR A 181 -4.29 8.07 -15.50
C THR A 181 -3.49 7.20 -14.55
N ALA A 182 -2.24 7.60 -14.30
CA ALA A 182 -1.43 7.02 -13.25
C ALA A 182 -0.66 8.10 -12.46
N ASP A 183 -0.67 7.99 -11.12
CA ASP A 183 0.29 8.65 -10.23
C ASP A 183 1.19 7.58 -9.62
N CYS A 184 2.35 7.40 -10.25
CA CYS A 184 3.38 6.46 -9.81
C CYS A 184 4.50 7.21 -9.08
N ARG A 185 4.78 6.80 -7.84
CA ARG A 185 5.78 7.41 -6.96
C ARG A 185 6.55 6.34 -6.21
N VAL A 186 7.83 6.61 -5.99
CA VAL A 186 8.56 5.93 -4.93
C VAL A 186 8.24 6.63 -3.61
N VAL A 187 7.63 5.89 -2.70
CA VAL A 187 7.26 6.30 -1.35
C VAL A 187 8.37 5.90 -0.40
N THR A 188 8.87 6.84 0.39
CA THR A 188 9.83 6.56 1.46
C THR A 188 9.19 6.80 2.81
N CYS A 189 9.05 5.74 3.61
CA CYS A 189 8.71 5.86 5.03
C CYS A 189 9.99 5.98 5.84
N THR A 190 10.06 6.99 6.70
CA THR A 190 11.19 7.23 7.62
C THR A 190 10.68 7.14 9.05
N LYS A 191 11.36 6.35 9.89
CA LYS A 191 11.18 6.30 11.36
C LYS A 191 12.44 6.82 12.02
N LYS A 192 12.31 7.85 12.85
CA LYS A 192 13.39 8.39 13.68
C LYS A 192 13.09 8.10 15.14
N VAL A 193 14.06 7.55 15.86
CA VAL A 193 13.99 7.32 17.31
C VAL A 193 15.06 8.17 17.97
N SER A 194 14.63 9.14 18.77
CA SER A 194 15.51 10.07 19.49
C SER A 194 15.41 9.86 21.01
N PRO A 195 16.49 10.10 21.76
CA PRO A 195 16.42 10.08 23.23
C PRO A 195 15.42 11.13 23.72
N GLY A 196 14.58 10.76 24.70
CA GLY A 196 13.64 11.70 25.30
C GLY A 196 14.34 12.84 26.07
N PRO A 197 13.64 13.97 26.32
CA PRO A 197 14.20 15.08 27.08
C PRO A 197 14.40 14.70 28.56
N GLY A 198 15.61 14.24 28.90
CA GLY A 198 16.05 13.92 30.26
C GLY A 198 17.22 14.81 30.72
N PRO A 199 17.43 14.99 32.04
CA PRO A 199 18.55 15.78 32.54
C PRO A 199 19.88 15.19 32.08
N ALA A 200 20.70 16.02 31.44
CA ALA A 200 22.00 15.67 30.88
C ALA A 200 22.97 15.19 31.97
N LEU A 201 22.96 13.89 32.26
CA LEU A 201 24.00 13.22 33.03
C LEU A 201 24.41 11.95 32.28
N ALA A 202 25.71 11.92 31.93
CA ALA A 202 26.42 10.93 31.13
C ALA A 202 26.18 11.01 29.61
N ALA A 203 27.00 11.85 28.97
CA ALA A 203 27.28 11.77 27.55
C ALA A 203 28.08 10.49 27.27
N ASP A 204 27.38 9.42 26.87
CA ASP A 204 27.96 8.41 25.99
C ASP A 204 26.85 7.68 25.21
N GLY A 205 26.73 7.98 23.91
CA GLY A 205 26.22 7.01 22.92
C GLY A 205 24.74 7.01 22.48
N SER A 206 23.81 7.80 23.03
CA SER A 206 22.40 7.76 22.56
C SER A 206 22.20 8.59 21.28
N ALA A 207 22.69 8.09 20.14
CA ALA A 207 22.48 8.70 18.83
C ALA A 207 21.03 8.49 18.34
N THR A 208 20.46 9.47 17.64
CA THR A 208 19.20 9.30 16.91
C THR A 208 19.34 8.16 15.90
N LYS A 209 18.47 7.16 15.99
CA LYS A 209 18.41 6.05 15.04
C LYS A 209 17.38 6.37 13.95
N GLU A 210 17.79 6.25 12.69
CA GLU A 210 16.90 6.43 11.54
C GLU A 210 16.80 5.13 10.75
N THR A 211 15.57 4.70 10.48
CA THR A 211 15.26 3.55 9.62
C THR A 211 14.37 4.02 8.47
N LYS A 212 14.64 3.50 7.27
CA LYS A 212 13.86 3.79 6.06
C LYS A 212 13.36 2.51 5.41
N GLY A 213 12.16 2.59 4.85
CA GLY A 213 11.59 1.58 3.98
C GLY A 213 11.00 2.25 2.74
N PHE A 214 11.01 1.54 1.62
CA PHE A 214 10.67 2.10 0.31
C PHE A 214 9.63 1.22 -0.41
N ALA A 215 8.69 1.85 -1.10
CA ALA A 215 7.79 1.18 -2.03
C ALA A 215 7.64 1.97 -3.33
N LEU A 216 7.50 1.28 -4.46
CA LEU A 216 6.86 1.86 -5.63
C LEU A 216 5.34 1.69 -5.46
N ILE A 217 4.60 2.79 -5.50
CA ILE A 217 3.14 2.80 -5.50
C ILE A 217 2.66 3.50 -6.75
N CYS A 218 1.77 2.86 -7.50
CA CYS A 218 1.08 3.43 -8.64
C CYS A 218 -0.43 3.39 -8.41
N MET A 219 -1.04 4.55 -8.23
CA MET A 219 -2.49 4.68 -8.30
C MET A 219 -2.91 4.80 -9.76
N THR A 220 -3.82 3.94 -10.22
CA THR A 220 -4.41 4.04 -11.57
C THR A 220 -5.89 4.38 -11.50
N THR A 221 -6.36 5.23 -12.40
CA THR A 221 -7.74 5.73 -12.44
C THR A 221 -8.32 5.57 -13.85
N PRO A 222 -9.59 5.14 -14.03
CA PRO A 222 -10.60 4.84 -13.00
C PRO A 222 -10.27 3.60 -12.19
N ASP A 223 -10.89 3.46 -11.02
CA ASP A 223 -10.81 2.24 -10.21
C ASP A 223 -11.53 1.09 -10.94
N VAL A 224 -10.77 0.07 -11.32
CA VAL A 224 -11.26 -1.13 -12.03
C VAL A 224 -11.49 -2.30 -11.08
N LEU A 225 -11.11 -2.14 -9.81
CA LEU A 225 -11.30 -3.09 -8.72
C LEU A 225 -11.96 -2.39 -7.52
N SER A 226 -12.97 -1.56 -7.80
CA SER A 226 -13.73 -0.89 -6.74
C SER A 226 -14.44 -1.90 -5.86
N GLU A 227 -14.60 -1.55 -4.58
CA GLU A 227 -15.34 -2.39 -3.64
C GLU A 227 -16.76 -2.63 -4.15
N ASN A 228 -17.24 -3.88 -4.00
CA ASN A 228 -18.56 -4.32 -4.47
C ASN A 228 -18.76 -4.33 -6.00
N SER A 229 -17.71 -4.17 -6.81
CA SER A 229 -17.81 -4.34 -8.27
C SER A 229 -18.16 -5.77 -8.65
N GLU A 230 -19.26 -5.92 -9.40
CA GLU A 230 -19.69 -7.17 -10.05
C GLU A 230 -19.13 -7.34 -11.47
N THR A 231 -18.39 -6.33 -11.96
CA THR A 231 -17.78 -6.37 -13.28
C THR A 231 -16.33 -6.82 -13.20
N ALA A 232 -15.94 -7.76 -14.07
CA ALA A 232 -14.54 -8.13 -14.24
C ALA A 232 -13.72 -6.91 -14.68
N PRO A 233 -12.44 -6.81 -14.28
CA PRO A 233 -11.59 -5.66 -14.62
C PRO A 233 -11.29 -5.56 -16.12
N PHE A 234 -11.50 -6.63 -16.90
CA PHE A 234 -11.26 -6.70 -18.33
C PHE A 234 -12.43 -7.34 -19.07
N THR A 235 -12.59 -7.01 -20.35
CA THR A 235 -13.39 -7.84 -21.29
C THR A 235 -12.56 -9.02 -21.81
N GLU A 236 -13.21 -10.00 -22.42
CA GLU A 236 -12.53 -11.14 -23.06
C GLU A 236 -11.54 -10.69 -24.14
N GLU A 237 -11.89 -9.68 -24.93
CA GLU A 237 -11.01 -9.14 -25.97
C GLU A 237 -9.77 -8.48 -25.36
N GLN A 238 -9.96 -7.68 -24.31
CA GLN A 238 -8.85 -7.02 -23.60
C GLN A 238 -7.94 -8.04 -22.93
N TRP A 239 -8.53 -9.06 -22.31
CA TRP A 239 -7.78 -10.16 -21.71
C TRP A 239 -6.97 -10.94 -22.74
N GLY A 240 -7.57 -11.27 -23.89
CA GLY A 240 -6.87 -11.92 -24.99
C GLY A 240 -5.68 -11.12 -25.51
N GLN A 241 -5.77 -9.78 -25.53
CA GLN A 241 -4.64 -8.91 -25.89
C GLN A 241 -3.51 -8.97 -24.84
N ILE A 242 -3.86 -8.96 -23.55
CA ILE A 242 -2.88 -9.09 -22.45
C ILE A 242 -2.18 -10.44 -22.53
N VAL A 243 -2.92 -11.54 -22.63
CA VAL A 243 -2.37 -12.90 -22.76
C VAL A 243 -1.42 -13.00 -23.95
N THR A 244 -1.85 -12.51 -25.13
CA THR A 244 -1.01 -12.49 -26.33
C THR A 244 0.29 -11.71 -26.13
N ALA A 245 0.24 -10.60 -25.40
CA ALA A 245 1.41 -9.77 -25.10
C ALA A 245 2.38 -10.45 -24.11
N LEU A 246 1.88 -11.27 -23.19
CA LEU A 246 2.66 -11.96 -22.16
C LEU A 246 3.28 -13.26 -22.67
N GLU A 247 2.52 -14.08 -23.39
CA GLU A 247 2.99 -15.36 -23.94
C GLU A 247 3.87 -15.16 -25.19
N GLY A 248 3.86 -13.94 -25.74
CA GLY A 248 4.48 -13.60 -27.00
C GLY A 248 3.69 -14.18 -28.18
N SER A 249 3.83 -13.58 -29.36
CA SER A 249 3.23 -14.10 -30.59
C SER A 249 3.93 -15.38 -31.07
N ALA A 250 3.86 -16.45 -30.30
CA ALA A 250 3.82 -17.77 -30.90
C ALA A 250 2.41 -17.89 -31.50
N SER A 251 2.31 -18.01 -32.82
CA SER A 251 1.05 -18.21 -33.53
C SER A 251 0.12 -19.12 -32.73
N ALA A 252 -0.95 -18.54 -32.17
CA ALA A 252 -2.02 -19.31 -31.58
C ALA A 252 -2.63 -20.15 -32.71
N ILE A 253 -2.15 -21.38 -32.85
CA ILE A 253 -2.89 -22.43 -33.54
C ILE A 253 -4.08 -22.69 -32.63
N LEU A 254 -5.12 -21.87 -32.79
CA LEU A 254 -6.44 -22.16 -32.27
C LEU A 254 -6.77 -23.59 -32.71
N PRO A 255 -7.13 -24.51 -31.79
CA PRO A 255 -7.73 -25.78 -32.17
C PRO A 255 -8.92 -25.44 -33.07
N SER A 256 -8.81 -25.82 -34.33
CA SER A 256 -9.85 -25.58 -35.31
C SER A 256 -11.16 -26.15 -34.77
N THR A 257 -12.19 -25.32 -34.72
CA THR A 257 -13.58 -25.67 -34.46
C THR A 257 -13.89 -27.05 -35.02
N LEU A 258 -14.10 -28.03 -34.14
CA LEU A 258 -14.64 -29.34 -34.51
C LEU A 258 -16.02 -29.10 -35.13
N GLY A 259 -16.14 -29.53 -36.39
CA GLY A 259 -17.24 -29.18 -37.27
C GLY A 259 -18.61 -29.65 -36.77
N LEU A 260 -19.60 -28.77 -36.93
CA LEU A 260 -20.99 -29.18 -37.07
C LEU A 260 -21.13 -30.05 -38.33
N ALA A 261 -21.38 -31.34 -38.15
CA ALA A 261 -21.95 -32.19 -39.19
C ALA A 261 -23.46 -32.29 -38.93
N ALA A 262 -24.23 -31.43 -39.60
CA ALA A 262 -25.68 -31.60 -39.72
C ALA A 262 -25.96 -32.66 -40.79
N VAL A 263 -26.41 -33.85 -40.38
CA VAL A 263 -26.91 -34.87 -41.30
C VAL A 263 -28.38 -34.58 -41.58
N PHE A 264 -28.66 -33.99 -42.73
CA PHE A 264 -29.99 -34.02 -43.36
C PHE A 264 -29.88 -34.81 -44.66
N LEU A 265 -30.36 -36.06 -44.64
CA LEU A 265 -30.73 -36.79 -45.85
C LEU A 265 -32.20 -37.17 -45.72
N GLY A 266 -33.06 -36.29 -46.24
CA GLY A 266 -34.40 -36.64 -46.66
C GLY A 266 -34.33 -37.33 -48.01
N VAL A 267 -34.91 -38.53 -48.10
CA VAL A 267 -35.25 -39.17 -49.37
C VAL A 267 -36.76 -39.33 -49.39
N ALA A 268 -37.41 -38.50 -50.20
CA ALA A 268 -38.78 -38.69 -50.66
C ALA A 268 -38.81 -38.43 -52.17
N ALA A 269 -38.95 -39.51 -52.94
CA ALA A 269 -39.54 -39.59 -54.28
C ALA A 269 -39.77 -41.09 -54.53
N ALA A 270 -40.97 -41.64 -54.36
CA ALA A 270 -42.13 -41.57 -55.26
C ALA A 270 -41.85 -42.18 -56.65
N LEU A 271 -42.14 -43.48 -56.77
CA LEU A 271 -42.95 -44.14 -57.81
C LEU A 271 -43.18 -45.60 -57.45
#